data_AF-A0A2A2WU32-F1
#
_entry.id   AF-A0A2A2WU32-F1
#
_cell.length_a   1.000
_cell.length_b   1.000
_cell.length_c   1.000
_cell.angle_alpha   90.00
_cell.angle_beta   90.00
_cell.angle_gamma   90.00
#
_symmetry.space_group_name_H-M   'P 1'
#
loop_
_entity.id
_entity.type
_entity.pdbx_description
1 polymer ?
#
loop_
_entity_poly.entity_id
_entity_poly.type
_entity_poly.pdbx_seq_one_letter_code
_entity_poly.pdbx_strand_id
1 'polypeptide(L)'
;MTIELTDDQVATLAAALGLDTTDPAADDLVAAILAGREPAETDPDLTTVEASTLTELQTLAADGLKWRDRQRHDRAETVVAAAMDANKITAASRARWVQRMLVDPDDTEVTLSRLPADLIPRSEIGRGGSDALDEDTGDTPRWVR
;
A
#
# COMPACT_ATOMS: atom_id res chain seq x y z
N MET A 1 15.83 -3.51 34.76
CA MET A 1 15.04 -2.27 34.90
C MET A 1 13.99 -2.54 35.97
N THR A 2 14.22 -2.05 37.18
CA THR A 2 13.34 -2.25 38.33
C THR A 2 12.15 -1.32 38.18
N ILE A 3 10.93 -1.85 38.05
CA ILE A 3 9.71 -1.03 38.04
C ILE A 3 9.36 -0.77 39.51
N GLU A 4 9.64 0.46 39.97
CA GLU A 4 9.13 0.97 41.24
C GLU A 4 7.70 1.46 41.01
N LEU A 5 6.74 0.81 41.66
CA LEU A 5 5.34 1.26 41.67
C LEU A 5 5.26 2.48 42.58
N THR A 6 4.65 3.55 42.09
CA THR A 6 4.43 4.75 42.90
C THR A 6 3.29 4.53 43.90
N ASP A 7 3.30 5.27 45.01
CA ASP A 7 2.26 5.17 46.05
C ASP A 7 0.84 5.35 45.49
N ASP A 8 0.68 6.21 44.48
CA ASP A 8 -0.59 6.42 43.76
C ASP A 8 -1.06 5.17 42.99
N GLN A 9 -0.13 4.39 42.43
CA GLN A 9 -0.45 3.15 41.71
C GLN A 9 -0.86 2.05 42.69
N VAL A 10 -0.22 1.99 43.86
CA VAL A 10 -0.59 1.06 44.93
C VAL A 10 -1.97 1.40 45.49
N ALA A 11 -2.26 2.67 45.74
CA ALA A 11 -3.57 3.12 46.19
C ALA A 11 -4.68 2.81 45.16
N THR A 12 -4.38 2.97 43.87
CA THR A 12 -5.32 2.64 42.79
C THR A 12 -5.63 1.15 42.73
N LEU A 13 -4.61 0.30 42.93
CA LEU A 13 -4.79 -1.16 42.95
C LEU A 13 -5.57 -1.62 44.19
N ALA A 14 -5.28 -1.04 45.36
CA ALA A 14 -6.00 -1.33 46.60
C ALA A 14 -7.49 -0.96 46.50
N ALA A 15 -7.80 0.21 45.93
CA ALA A 15 -9.18 0.63 45.68
C ALA A 15 -9.92 -0.30 44.70
N ALA A 16 -9.25 -0.75 43.64
CA ALA A 16 -9.84 -1.68 42.66
C ALA A 16 -10.17 -3.06 43.27
N LEU A 17 -9.40 -3.48 44.29
CA LEU A 17 -9.62 -4.73 45.03
C LEU A 17 -10.57 -4.58 46.22
N GLY A 18 -11.05 -3.36 46.49
CA GLY A 18 -11.93 -3.06 47.62
C GLY A 18 -11.24 -3.13 48.98
N LEU A 19 -9.91 -2.97 49.02
CA LEU A 19 -9.13 -2.96 50.25
C LEU A 19 -9.14 -1.56 50.85
N ASP A 20 -9.49 -1.46 52.13
CA ASP A 20 -9.39 -0.22 52.89
C ASP A 20 -7.93 -0.01 53.29
N THR A 21 -7.26 0.95 52.66
CA THR A 21 -5.84 1.28 52.89
C THR A 21 -5.59 1.95 54.25
N THR A 22 -6.63 2.18 55.05
CA THR A 22 -6.48 2.62 56.44
C THR A 22 -6.47 1.47 57.46
N ASP A 23 -6.70 0.23 57.01
CA ASP A 23 -6.57 -0.98 57.82
C ASP A 23 -5.12 -1.49 57.81
N PRO A 24 -4.45 -1.67 58.97
CA PRO A 24 -3.10 -2.24 59.03
C PRO A 24 -3.01 -3.65 58.41
N ALA A 25 -4.12 -4.39 58.31
CA ALA A 25 -4.13 -5.68 57.61
C ALA A 25 -4.02 -5.54 56.07
N ALA A 26 -4.42 -4.40 55.51
CA ALA A 26 -4.26 -4.11 54.09
C ALA A 26 -2.80 -3.81 53.74
N ASP A 27 -2.07 -3.12 54.63
CA ASP A 27 -0.63 -2.87 54.49
C ASP A 27 0.18 -4.17 54.49
N ASP A 28 -0.16 -5.13 55.36
CA ASP A 28 0.47 -6.45 55.38
C ASP A 28 0.19 -7.25 54.10
N LEU A 29 -1.00 -7.11 53.50
CA LEU A 29 -1.36 -7.76 52.25
C LEU A 29 -0.60 -7.14 51.06
N VAL A 30 -0.49 -5.81 51.02
CA VAL A 30 0.29 -5.08 50.01
C VAL A 30 1.77 -5.45 50.14
N ALA A 31 2.31 -5.49 51.35
CA ALA A 31 3.67 -5.94 51.62
C ALA A 31 3.89 -7.40 51.19
N ALA A 32 2.93 -8.29 51.43
CA ALA A 32 2.99 -9.69 51.00
C ALA A 32 2.93 -9.83 49.47
N ILE A 33 2.14 -9.02 48.77
CA ILE A 33 2.07 -8.99 47.30
C ILE A 33 3.39 -8.50 46.71
N LEU A 34 3.98 -7.46 47.29
CA LEU A 34 5.28 -6.95 46.87
C LEU A 34 6.41 -7.95 47.17
N ALA A 35 6.35 -8.68 48.29
CA ALA A 35 7.30 -9.72 48.66
C ALA A 35 7.15 -11.02 47.84
N GLY A 36 5.94 -11.33 47.37
CA GLY A 36 5.63 -12.51 46.55
C GLY A 36 5.92 -12.34 45.06
N ARG A 37 6.45 -11.18 44.63
CA ARG A 37 6.90 -10.96 43.26
C ARG A 37 8.17 -11.76 42.99
N GLU A 38 8.00 -12.99 42.53
CA GLU A 38 9.09 -13.67 41.83
C GLU A 38 9.53 -12.80 40.64
N PRO A 39 10.84 -12.58 40.44
CA PRO A 39 11.32 -11.94 39.23
C PRO A 39 10.93 -12.85 38.06
N ALA A 40 10.06 -12.36 37.18
CA ALA A 40 9.71 -13.07 35.96
C ALA A 40 11.01 -13.43 35.23
N GLU A 41 11.27 -14.73 35.09
CA GLU A 41 12.40 -15.24 34.31
C GLU A 41 12.30 -14.63 32.91
N THR A 42 13.31 -13.84 32.56
CA THR A 42 13.40 -13.23 31.24
C THR A 42 13.85 -14.32 30.28
N ASP A 43 12.91 -14.83 29.47
CA ASP A 43 13.23 -15.75 28.38
C ASP A 43 14.17 -15.01 27.39
N PRO A 44 15.40 -15.50 27.15
CA PRO A 44 16.36 -14.82 26.29
C PRO A 44 15.91 -14.69 24.83
N ASP A 45 14.90 -15.45 24.40
CA ASP A 45 14.35 -15.39 23.04
C ASP A 45 13.19 -14.40 22.91
N LEU A 46 12.72 -13.79 24.01
CA LEU A 46 11.64 -12.81 24.01
C LEU A 46 12.18 -11.40 24.18
N THR A 47 11.97 -10.57 23.15
CA THR A 47 12.24 -9.13 23.24
C THR A 47 10.95 -8.38 23.56
N THR A 48 10.91 -7.77 24.74
CA THR A 48 9.80 -6.91 25.14
C THR A 48 9.88 -5.60 24.36
N VAL A 49 8.77 -5.22 23.72
CA VAL A 49 8.66 -3.97 22.96
C VAL A 49 7.58 -3.11 23.60
N GLU A 50 7.80 -1.80 23.63
CA GLU A 50 6.80 -0.84 24.08
C GLU A 50 5.51 -0.94 23.23
N ALA A 51 4.36 -0.83 23.89
CA ALA A 51 3.05 -1.04 23.24
C ALA A 51 2.77 -0.02 22.11
N SER A 52 3.28 1.21 22.25
CA SER A 52 3.22 2.23 21.20
C SER A 52 4.02 1.79 19.96
N THR A 53 5.24 1.29 20.16
CA THR A 53 6.11 0.78 19.10
C THR A 53 5.48 -0.42 18.38
N LEU A 54 4.83 -1.32 19.11
CA LEU A 54 4.10 -2.44 18.49
C LEU A 54 2.96 -1.94 17.57
N THR A 55 2.21 -0.92 18.01
CA THR A 55 1.10 -0.33 17.25
C THR A 55 1.60 0.36 15.98
N GLU A 56 2.71 1.10 16.07
CA GLU A 56 3.36 1.72 14.92
C GLU A 56 3.85 0.68 13.90
N LEU A 57 4.50 -0.40 14.36
CA LEU A 57 4.96 -1.48 13.49
C LEU A 57 3.81 -2.18 12.77
N GLN A 58 2.70 -2.43 13.45
CA GLN A 58 1.50 -3.01 12.84
C GLN A 58 0.91 -2.09 11.77
N THR A 59 0.89 -0.78 12.03
CA THR A 59 0.42 0.23 11.07
C THR A 59 1.30 0.29 9.83
N LEU A 60 2.63 0.35 10.03
CA LEU A 60 3.61 0.32 8.94
C LEU A 60 3.54 -0.96 8.13
N ALA A 61 3.32 -2.11 8.77
CA ALA A 61 3.15 -3.39 8.09
C ALA A 61 1.88 -3.40 7.22
N ALA A 62 0.76 -2.87 7.73
CA ALA A 62 -0.48 -2.75 6.98
C ALA A 62 -0.33 -1.84 5.75
N ASP A 63 0.35 -0.71 5.89
CA ASP A 63 0.63 0.18 4.76
C ASP A 63 1.61 -0.45 3.77
N GLY A 64 2.64 -1.13 4.26
CA GLY A 64 3.59 -1.86 3.41
C GLY A 64 2.92 -2.96 2.56
N LEU A 65 1.83 -3.57 3.02
CA LEU A 65 1.04 -4.50 2.21
C LEU A 65 0.32 -3.76 1.06
N LYS A 66 -0.34 -2.63 1.36
CA LYS A 66 -1.01 -1.80 0.34
C LYS A 66 -0.03 -1.32 -0.73
N TRP A 67 1.17 -0.88 -0.33
CA TRP A 67 2.21 -0.43 -1.26
C TRP A 67 2.70 -1.56 -2.17
N ARG A 68 2.85 -2.77 -1.63
CA ARG A 68 3.25 -3.95 -2.43
C ARG A 68 2.20 -4.31 -3.47
N ASP A 69 0.92 -4.28 -3.10
CA ASP A 69 -0.17 -4.53 -4.06
C ASP A 69 -0.21 -3.47 -5.16
N ARG A 70 0.00 -2.20 -4.81
CA ARG A 70 0.10 -1.12 -5.79
C ARG A 70 1.28 -1.29 -6.74
N GLN A 71 2.46 -1.62 -6.22
CA GLN A 71 3.64 -1.87 -7.05
C GLN A 71 3.44 -3.05 -8.01
N ARG A 72 2.76 -4.12 -7.59
CA ARG A 72 2.40 -5.24 -8.47
C ARG A 72 1.50 -4.79 -9.61
N HIS A 73 0.50 -3.96 -9.30
CA HIS A 73 -0.40 -3.41 -10.31
C HIS A 73 0.32 -2.47 -11.27
N ASP A 74 1.12 -1.54 -10.77
CA ASP A 74 1.88 -0.58 -11.59
C ASP A 74 2.88 -1.30 -12.52
N ARG A 75 3.53 -2.36 -12.04
CA ARG A 75 4.38 -3.23 -12.86
C ARG A 75 3.58 -3.91 -13.96
N ALA A 76 2.45 -4.52 -13.63
CA ALA A 76 1.58 -5.17 -14.61
C ALA A 76 1.11 -4.18 -15.69
N GLU A 77 0.72 -2.96 -15.30
CA GLU A 77 0.34 -1.92 -16.25
C GLU A 77 1.51 -1.51 -17.16
N THR A 78 2.71 -1.38 -16.62
CA THR A 78 3.91 -0.99 -17.38
C THR A 78 4.26 -2.00 -18.47
N VAL A 79 4.26 -3.29 -18.12
CA VAL A 79 4.53 -4.37 -19.08
C VAL A 79 3.48 -4.42 -20.19
N VAL A 80 2.20 -4.30 -19.82
CA VAL A 80 1.09 -4.32 -20.78
C VAL A 80 1.11 -3.07 -21.67
N ALA A 81 1.43 -1.90 -21.14
CA ALA A 81 1.60 -0.67 -21.92
C ALA A 81 2.71 -0.81 -22.96
N ALA A 82 3.88 -1.36 -22.57
CA ALA A 82 4.96 -1.62 -23.52
C ALA A 82 4.55 -2.58 -24.66
N ALA A 83 3.74 -3.61 -24.35
CA ALA A 83 3.20 -4.50 -25.38
C ALA A 83 2.17 -3.82 -26.30
N MET A 84 1.38 -2.88 -25.78
CA MET A 84 0.48 -2.05 -26.58
C MET A 84 1.23 -1.08 -27.49
N ASP A 85 2.32 -0.49 -27.01
CA ASP A 85 3.14 0.44 -27.79
C ASP A 85 3.87 -0.29 -28.91
N ALA A 86 4.32 -1.52 -28.66
CA ALA A 86 4.87 -2.43 -29.67
C ALA A 86 3.81 -3.06 -30.61
N ASN A 87 2.55 -2.61 -30.55
CA ASN A 87 1.43 -3.09 -31.37
C ASN A 87 1.20 -4.61 -31.28
N LYS A 88 1.60 -5.25 -30.18
CA LYS A 88 1.39 -6.68 -29.94
C LYS A 88 -0.03 -6.98 -29.48
N ILE A 89 -0.66 -6.03 -28.79
CA ILE A 89 -2.01 -6.17 -28.21
C ILE A 89 -2.83 -4.88 -28.40
N THR A 90 -4.16 -4.99 -28.42
CA THR A 90 -5.07 -3.84 -28.57
C THR A 90 -5.36 -3.18 -27.22
N ALA A 91 -5.69 -1.88 -27.24
CA ALA A 91 -6.14 -1.15 -26.05
C ALA A 91 -7.39 -1.77 -25.39
N ALA A 92 -8.32 -2.31 -26.19
CA ALA A 92 -9.51 -2.99 -25.67
C ALA A 92 -9.15 -4.24 -24.84
N SER A 93 -8.02 -4.89 -25.13
CA SER A 93 -7.57 -6.08 -24.41
C SER A 93 -6.73 -5.77 -23.16
N ARG A 94 -6.41 -4.49 -22.89
CA ARG A 94 -5.51 -4.05 -21.81
C ARG A 94 -5.93 -4.62 -20.45
N ALA A 95 -7.18 -4.41 -20.05
CA ALA A 95 -7.69 -4.84 -18.74
C ALA A 95 -7.54 -6.36 -18.54
N ARG A 96 -7.81 -7.15 -19.59
CA ARG A 96 -7.64 -8.61 -19.56
C ARG A 96 -6.18 -9.02 -19.33
N TRP A 97 -5.25 -8.34 -20.00
CA TRP A 97 -3.82 -8.64 -19.87
C TRP A 97 -3.24 -8.20 -18.53
N VAL A 98 -3.67 -7.05 -17.99
CA VAL A 98 -3.31 -6.64 -16.63
C VAL A 98 -3.82 -7.66 -15.61
N GLN A 99 -5.06 -8.12 -15.74
CA GLN A 99 -5.59 -9.15 -14.85
C GLN A 99 -4.80 -10.46 -14.93
N ARG A 100 -4.37 -10.88 -16.13
CA ARG A 100 -3.51 -12.05 -16.30
C ARG A 100 -2.14 -11.86 -15.64
N MET A 101 -1.52 -10.70 -15.78
CA MET A 101 -0.25 -10.36 -15.11
C MET A 101 -0.36 -10.40 -13.58
N LEU A 102 -1.53 -10.06 -13.02
CA LEU A 102 -1.75 -10.14 -11.57
C LEU A 102 -1.92 -11.58 -11.06
N VAL A 103 -2.41 -12.49 -11.90
CA VAL A 103 -2.63 -13.91 -11.56
C VAL A 103 -1.38 -14.75 -11.81
N ASP A 104 -0.76 -14.61 -12.98
CA ASP A 104 0.43 -15.36 -13.40
C ASP A 104 1.35 -14.44 -14.24
N PRO A 105 2.26 -13.69 -13.59
CA PRO A 105 3.11 -12.72 -14.27
C PRO A 105 4.10 -13.39 -15.22
N ASP A 106 4.71 -14.51 -14.83
CA ASP A 106 5.78 -15.15 -15.60
C ASP A 106 5.25 -15.75 -16.90
N ASP A 107 4.15 -16.51 -16.86
CA ASP A 107 3.52 -17.05 -18.07
C ASP A 107 3.01 -15.94 -18.98
N THR A 108 2.46 -14.87 -18.39
CA THR A 108 1.90 -13.76 -19.16
C THR A 108 2.99 -12.94 -19.85
N GLU A 109 4.12 -12.66 -19.19
CA GLU A 109 5.29 -12.01 -19.81
C GLU A 109 5.86 -12.86 -20.95
N VAL A 110 6.00 -14.17 -20.74
CA VAL A 110 6.44 -15.11 -21.80
C VAL A 110 5.46 -15.10 -22.97
N THR A 111 4.15 -15.12 -22.71
CA THR A 111 3.13 -15.05 -23.75
C THR A 111 3.22 -13.74 -24.54
N LEU A 112 3.33 -12.59 -23.86
CA LEU A 112 3.44 -11.27 -24.50
C LEU A 112 4.74 -11.13 -25.30
N SER A 113 5.85 -11.71 -24.83
CA SER A 113 7.12 -11.67 -25.56
C SER A 113 7.07 -12.42 -26.90
N ARG A 114 6.32 -13.53 -26.95
CA ARG A 114 6.13 -14.36 -28.16
C ARG A 114 5.21 -13.75 -29.21
N LEU A 115 4.39 -12.76 -28.85
CA LEU A 115 3.54 -12.06 -29.82
C LEU A 115 4.40 -11.23 -30.78
N PRO A 116 4.17 -11.34 -32.10
CA PRO A 116 4.89 -10.52 -33.07
C PRO A 116 4.56 -9.04 -32.87
N ALA A 117 5.57 -8.18 -33.03
CA ALA A 117 5.36 -6.74 -33.10
C ALA A 117 4.58 -6.37 -34.38
N ASP A 118 3.85 -5.26 -34.33
CA ASP A 118 3.05 -4.74 -35.46
C ASP A 118 1.98 -5.72 -35.98
N LEU A 119 1.55 -6.65 -35.13
CA LEU A 119 0.44 -7.56 -35.43
C LEU A 119 -0.86 -6.79 -35.70
N ILE A 120 -1.05 -5.66 -35.03
CA ILE A 120 -2.23 -4.81 -35.16
C ILE A 120 -1.85 -3.55 -35.92
N PRO A 121 -2.29 -3.39 -37.18
CA PRO A 121 -2.08 -2.17 -37.93
C PRO A 121 -2.75 -0.99 -37.22
N ARG A 122 -1.96 -0.01 -36.80
CA ARG A 122 -2.48 1.30 -36.39
C ARG A 122 -2.58 2.17 -37.64
N SER A 123 -3.76 2.25 -38.23
CA SER A 123 -4.05 3.39 -39.11
C SER A 123 -4.14 4.62 -38.21
N GLU A 124 -3.11 5.46 -38.24
CA GLU A 124 -3.18 6.79 -37.64
C GLU A 124 -4.30 7.56 -38.37
N ILE A 125 -5.44 7.73 -37.70
CA ILE A 125 -6.47 8.66 -38.18
C ILE A 125 -5.88 10.05 -37.90
N GLY A 126 -5.12 10.55 -38.87
CA GLY A 126 -4.46 11.84 -38.79
C GLY A 126 -5.46 12.93 -38.43
N ARG A 127 -5.13 13.73 -37.41
CA ARG A 127 -5.76 15.03 -37.20
C ARG A 127 -5.44 15.89 -38.42
N GLY A 128 -6.40 16.03 -39.33
CA GLY A 128 -6.35 17.00 -40.40
C GLY A 128 -6.44 18.42 -39.82
N GLY A 129 -5.27 19.00 -39.56
CA GLY A 129 -5.05 20.44 -39.45
C GLY A 129 -3.61 20.64 -39.88
N SER A 130 -3.31 21.28 -40.99
CA SER A 130 -3.79 22.58 -41.45
C SER A 130 -3.64 22.70 -42.95
N ASP A 131 -4.56 23.40 -43.62
CA ASP A 131 -4.07 24.41 -44.56
C ASP A 131 -4.82 25.71 -44.29
N ALA A 132 -4.02 26.75 -44.08
CA ALA A 132 -4.46 28.09 -43.77
C ALA A 132 -5.22 28.64 -44.98
N LEU A 133 -6.48 29.02 -44.81
CA LEU A 133 -7.07 30.04 -45.67
C LEU A 133 -6.61 31.39 -45.12
N ASP A 134 -5.34 31.70 -45.38
CA ASP A 134 -4.89 33.08 -45.44
C ASP A 134 -5.69 33.77 -46.57
N GLU A 135 -6.26 34.91 -46.23
CA GLU A 135 -6.95 35.80 -47.14
C GLU A 135 -5.98 36.36 -48.19
N ASP A 136 -6.59 36.81 -49.31
CA ASP A 136 -6.06 37.76 -50.30
C ASP A 136 -5.36 37.21 -51.55
N THR A 137 -6.09 37.18 -52.67
CA THR A 137 -5.79 38.00 -53.86
C THR A 137 -6.88 37.75 -54.91
N GLY A 138 -7.47 38.84 -55.41
CA GLY A 138 -8.64 38.81 -56.29
C GLY A 138 -8.43 38.08 -57.62
N ASP A 139 -9.48 37.37 -58.04
CA ASP A 139 -9.74 37.10 -59.45
C ASP A 139 -11.26 36.96 -59.65
N THR A 140 -11.83 37.84 -60.45
CA THR A 140 -13.25 37.79 -60.82
C THR A 140 -13.37 37.08 -62.18
N PRO A 141 -14.09 35.95 -62.29
CA PRO A 141 -14.42 35.42 -63.60
C PRO A 141 -15.60 36.19 -64.18
N ARG A 142 -15.26 37.09 -65.11
CA ARG A 142 -16.14 37.70 -66.12
C ARG A 142 -16.57 36.58 -67.11
N TRP A 143 -17.79 36.67 -67.69
CA TRP A 143 -18.36 35.93 -68.86
C TRP A 143 -18.46 34.38 -68.74
N VAL A 144 -19.59 33.69 -69.05
CA VAL A 144 -20.19 33.50 -70.39
C VAL A 144 -21.66 33.01 -70.31
N ARG A 145 -22.51 33.73 -71.05
CA ARG A 145 -23.86 33.46 -71.63
C ARG A 145 -25.05 33.12 -70.74
#